data_AF-A0A350CSF6-F1
#
_entry.id   AF-A0A350CSF6-F1
#
_cell.length_a   1.000
_cell.length_b   1.000
_cell.length_c   1.000
_cell.angle_alpha   90.00
_cell.angle_beta   90.00
_cell.angle_gamma   90.00
#
_symmetry.space_group_name_H-M   'P 1'
#
loop_
_entity.id
_entity.type
_entity.pdbx_description
1 polymer ?
#
loop_
_entity_poly.entity_id
_entity_poly.type
_entity_poly.pdbx_seq_one_letter_code
_entity_poly.pdbx_strand_id
1 'polypeptide(L)'
;MEQAAQQATQQATEQAAQVNPWLPTPPTDTSWLDAAKPAVAPEHASGFHLSQLVDGSLPLESWINDGLGWVVEHFRPLFQAVRAPIDATLNGAGEVLLAAPSLVVIAIIGLLAWQFTTRTLAAGTVLALLALSMLGVWPEAMITLSLVLTSLAFCLVIGLPLGILLASSDRAQNILRPLLDAMQTTPAFVYLVPVVMLFGIGNAPGVIVTIVFALPPLVRLTNLGIRQVRPDLIEAARAYGASPWQLLTRVQFPLAMPSIMAGINQSLMLSLSMVVIASMIA
;
A
#
# COMPACT_ATOMS: atom_id res chain seq x y z
N MET A 1 -36.73 -42.51 31.09
CA MET A 1 -36.07 -41.26 30.64
C MET A 1 -35.45 -40.49 31.80
N GLU A 2 -35.98 -40.56 33.03
CA GLU A 2 -35.37 -39.94 34.22
C GLU A 2 -33.98 -40.49 34.62
N GLN A 3 -33.76 -41.81 34.48
CA GLN A 3 -32.46 -42.42 34.86
C GLN A 3 -31.32 -42.03 33.91
N ALA A 4 -31.61 -41.77 32.63
CA ALA A 4 -30.61 -41.31 31.66
C ALA A 4 -30.24 -39.82 31.88
N ALA A 5 -31.20 -39.00 32.32
CA ALA A 5 -30.95 -37.61 32.68
C ALA A 5 -30.10 -37.52 33.96
N GLN A 6 -30.35 -38.36 34.96
CA GLN A 6 -29.55 -38.41 36.19
C GLN A 6 -28.12 -38.89 35.94
N GLN A 7 -27.91 -39.84 35.02
CA GLN A 7 -26.56 -40.27 34.60
C GLN A 7 -25.81 -39.19 33.83
N ALA A 8 -26.49 -38.42 32.97
CA ALA A 8 -25.87 -37.30 32.26
C ALA A 8 -25.48 -36.16 33.21
N THR A 9 -26.30 -35.88 34.24
CA THR A 9 -25.97 -34.88 35.27
C THR A 9 -24.82 -35.35 36.16
N GLN A 10 -24.75 -36.64 36.53
CA GLN A 10 -23.62 -37.18 37.29
C GLN A 10 -22.31 -37.15 36.48
N GLN A 11 -22.33 -37.52 35.20
CA GLN A 11 -21.15 -37.44 34.32
C GLN A 11 -20.67 -36.00 34.09
N ALA A 12 -21.58 -35.04 33.97
CA ALA A 12 -21.22 -33.62 33.86
C ALA A 12 -20.60 -33.08 35.16
N THR A 13 -21.05 -33.58 36.33
CA THR A 13 -20.52 -33.17 37.63
C THR A 13 -19.15 -33.81 37.91
N GLU A 14 -18.91 -35.04 37.46
CA GLU A 14 -17.60 -35.71 37.54
C GLU A 14 -16.56 -35.09 36.59
N GLN A 15 -16.96 -34.66 35.39
CA GLN A 15 -16.09 -33.92 34.47
C GLN A 15 -15.76 -32.52 34.97
N ALA A 16 -16.68 -31.84 35.67
CA ALA A 16 -16.42 -30.55 36.30
C ALA A 16 -15.52 -30.67 37.55
N ALA A 17 -15.46 -31.84 38.19
CA ALA A 17 -14.67 -32.09 39.39
C ALA A 17 -13.23 -32.58 39.10
N GLN A 18 -12.87 -32.82 37.84
CA GLN A 18 -11.49 -33.11 37.44
C GLN A 18 -10.64 -31.83 37.48
N VAL A 19 -10.24 -31.45 38.69
CA VAL A 19 -9.19 -30.44 38.94
C VAL A 19 -7.89 -31.01 38.39
N ASN A 20 -7.49 -30.54 37.21
CA ASN A 20 -6.29 -30.97 36.54
C ASN A 20 -5.07 -30.50 37.35
N PRO A 21 -4.27 -31.37 37.98
CA PRO A 21 -3.26 -30.97 38.99
C PRO A 21 -2.11 -30.13 38.45
N TRP A 22 -1.97 -30.09 37.12
CA TRP A 22 -0.90 -29.44 36.38
C TRP A 22 -1.34 -28.13 35.72
N LEU A 23 -2.62 -27.76 35.87
CA LEU A 23 -3.14 -26.47 35.44
C LEU A 23 -3.44 -25.63 36.70
N PRO A 24 -2.93 -24.39 36.79
CA PRO A 24 -3.30 -23.51 37.89
C PRO A 24 -4.83 -23.33 37.90
N THR A 25 -5.45 -23.46 39.08
CA THR A 25 -6.87 -23.17 39.25
C THR A 25 -7.14 -21.74 38.81
N PRO A 26 -8.13 -21.49 37.94
CA PRO A 26 -8.44 -20.13 37.51
C PRO A 26 -8.80 -19.29 38.75
N PRO A 27 -8.25 -18.07 38.87
CA PRO A 27 -8.51 -17.23 40.03
C PRO A 27 -10.02 -16.97 40.17
N THR A 28 -10.57 -17.25 41.35
CA THR A 28 -11.98 -17.00 41.70
C THR A 28 -12.29 -15.51 41.86
N ASP A 29 -11.25 -14.69 42.00
CA ASP A 29 -11.39 -13.25 42.11
C ASP A 29 -11.54 -12.64 40.72
N THR A 30 -12.73 -12.11 40.43
CA THR A 30 -13.02 -11.30 39.23
C THR A 30 -12.35 -9.92 39.27
N SER A 31 -11.43 -9.67 40.20
CA SER A 31 -10.69 -8.42 40.35
C SER A 31 -9.86 -8.07 39.10
N TRP A 32 -9.52 -9.06 38.28
CA TRP A 32 -8.87 -8.86 36.97
C TRP A 32 -9.81 -8.26 35.91
N LEU A 33 -11.13 -8.40 36.04
CA LEU A 33 -12.10 -7.71 35.18
C LEU A 33 -12.11 -6.20 35.47
N ASP A 34 -11.85 -5.81 36.73
CA ASP A 34 -11.69 -4.41 37.13
C ASP A 34 -10.29 -3.86 36.80
N ALA A 35 -9.28 -4.72 36.69
CA ALA A 35 -7.95 -4.33 36.23
C ALA A 35 -7.92 -3.89 34.75
N ALA A 36 -8.96 -4.26 33.98
CA ALA A 36 -9.19 -3.82 32.61
C ALA A 36 -10.06 -2.56 32.51
N LYS A 37 -10.29 -1.82 33.61
CA LYS A 37 -10.72 -0.42 33.47
C LYS A 37 -9.63 0.31 32.67
N PRO A 38 -9.95 0.96 31.53
CA PRO A 38 -8.98 1.82 30.89
C PRO A 38 -8.51 2.82 31.96
N ALA A 39 -7.19 2.91 32.15
CA ALA A 39 -6.62 3.95 33.00
C ALA A 39 -7.31 5.26 32.59
N VAL A 40 -7.96 5.93 33.54
CA VAL A 40 -8.58 7.22 33.29
C VAL A 40 -7.49 8.08 32.66
N ALA A 41 -7.64 8.39 31.37
CA ALA A 41 -6.69 9.23 30.68
C ALA A 41 -6.57 10.52 31.52
N PRO A 42 -5.36 10.94 31.91
CA PRO A 42 -5.21 12.14 32.72
C PRO A 42 -5.94 13.26 32.01
N GLU A 43 -6.86 13.95 32.70
CA GLU A 43 -7.57 15.13 32.17
C GLU A 43 -6.53 15.98 31.45
N HIS A 44 -6.63 16.07 30.12
CA HIS A 44 -5.66 16.77 29.31
C HIS A 44 -5.77 18.25 29.68
N ALA A 45 -4.91 18.70 30.59
CA ALA A 45 -4.82 20.08 30.99
C ALA A 45 -4.62 20.91 29.72
N SER A 46 -5.55 21.82 29.45
CA SER A 46 -5.65 22.62 28.23
C SER A 46 -4.59 23.74 28.17
N GLY A 47 -3.32 23.40 28.43
CA GLY A 47 -2.19 24.33 28.47
C GLY A 47 -0.85 23.62 28.24
N PHE A 48 0.05 24.29 27.51
CA PHE A 48 1.41 23.83 27.27
C PHE A 48 2.28 24.10 28.51
N HIS A 49 2.69 23.06 29.20
CA HIS A 49 3.64 23.15 30.32
C HIS A 49 4.97 22.47 29.94
N LEU A 50 6.10 23.14 30.15
CA LEU A 50 7.43 22.61 29.79
C LEU A 50 7.75 21.26 30.45
N SER A 51 7.13 20.95 31.60
CA SER A 51 7.27 19.67 32.30
C SER A 51 6.63 18.48 31.55
N GLN A 52 5.62 18.74 30.71
CA GLN A 52 4.96 17.71 29.91
C GLN A 52 5.89 17.11 28.84
N LEU A 53 6.95 17.84 28.44
CA LEU A 53 7.98 17.34 27.53
C LEU A 53 8.81 16.20 28.15
N VAL A 54 8.93 16.18 29.48
CA VAL A 54 9.75 15.21 30.22
C VAL A 54 8.91 14.04 30.71
N ASP A 55 7.64 14.30 31.07
CA ASP A 55 6.73 13.29 31.62
C ASP A 55 5.90 12.53 30.56
N GLY A 56 6.06 12.87 29.28
CA GLY A 56 5.35 12.22 28.17
C GLY A 56 3.85 12.51 28.10
N SER A 57 3.35 13.44 28.92
CA SER A 57 1.93 13.82 29.03
C SER A 57 1.50 14.87 28.01
N LEU A 58 2.29 15.09 26.94
CA LEU A 58 1.90 15.95 25.83
C LEU A 58 0.62 15.41 25.20
N PRO A 59 -0.44 16.23 25.04
CA PRO A 59 -1.70 15.80 24.44
C PRO A 59 -1.61 15.73 22.90
N LEU A 60 -0.52 15.15 22.39
CA LEU A 60 -0.19 15.05 20.97
C LEU A 60 -1.29 14.31 20.18
N GLU A 61 -1.87 13.27 20.78
CA GLU A 61 -2.98 12.53 20.19
C GLU A 61 -4.19 13.43 19.92
N SER A 62 -4.60 14.23 20.93
CA SER A 62 -5.75 15.15 20.77
C SER A 62 -5.48 16.19 19.69
N TRP A 63 -4.28 16.76 19.65
CA TRP A 63 -3.91 17.75 18.63
C TRP A 63 -3.89 17.16 17.22
N ILE A 64 -3.40 15.92 17.09
CA ILE A 64 -3.42 15.20 15.81
C ILE A 64 -4.86 14.92 15.38
N ASN A 65 -5.70 14.44 16.30
CA ASN A 65 -7.10 14.10 16.01
C ASN A 65 -7.92 15.35 15.64
N ASP A 66 -7.78 16.44 16.39
CA ASP A 66 -8.46 17.72 16.11
C ASP A 66 -7.98 18.32 14.79
N GLY A 67 -6.66 18.29 14.55
CA GLY A 67 -6.06 18.74 13.29
C GLY A 67 -6.53 17.92 12.10
N LEU A 68 -6.56 16.59 12.23
CA LEU A 68 -7.06 15.69 11.19
C LEU A 68 -8.55 15.93 10.93
N GLY A 69 -9.36 16.09 11.98
CA GLY A 69 -10.77 16.44 11.88
C GLY A 69 -10.99 17.74 11.10
N TRP A 70 -10.25 18.79 11.46
CA TRP A 70 -10.30 20.07 10.75
C TRP A 70 -9.93 19.94 9.27
N VAL A 71 -8.88 19.17 8.94
CA VAL A 71 -8.48 18.91 7.55
C VAL A 71 -9.57 18.16 6.80
N VAL A 72 -10.14 17.11 7.39
CA VAL A 72 -11.23 16.33 6.79
C VAL A 72 -12.43 17.22 6.48
N GLU A 73 -12.82 18.10 7.39
CA GLU A 73 -13.97 18.98 7.21
C GLU A 73 -13.75 20.03 6.11
N HIS A 74 -12.58 20.68 6.07
CA HIS A 74 -12.33 21.81 5.18
C HIS A 74 -11.81 21.40 3.80
N PHE A 75 -11.03 20.31 3.72
CA PHE A 75 -10.36 19.89 2.48
C PHE A 75 -11.03 18.69 1.81
N ARG A 76 -12.16 18.18 2.34
CA ARG A 76 -12.89 17.06 1.71
C ARG A 76 -13.11 17.25 0.21
N PRO A 77 -13.59 18.41 -0.27
CA PRO A 77 -13.82 18.59 -1.71
C PRO A 77 -12.54 18.44 -2.55
N LEU A 78 -11.40 18.92 -2.03
CA LEU A 78 -10.11 18.77 -2.68
C LEU A 78 -9.71 17.29 -2.76
N PHE A 79 -9.80 16.55 -1.65
CA PHE A 79 -9.45 15.14 -1.63
C PHE A 79 -10.36 14.31 -2.54
N GLN A 80 -11.66 14.61 -2.60
CA GLN A 80 -12.58 13.98 -3.54
C GLN A 80 -12.26 14.31 -5.01
N ALA A 81 -11.80 15.54 -5.29
CA ALA A 81 -11.33 15.90 -6.64
C ALA A 81 -10.06 15.14 -7.04
N VAL A 82 -9.14 14.89 -6.10
CA VAL A 82 -7.95 14.04 -6.32
C VAL A 82 -8.32 12.56 -6.48
N ARG A 83 -9.37 12.11 -5.78
CA ARG A 83 -9.90 10.74 -5.87
C ARG A 83 -10.51 10.44 -7.24
N ALA A 84 -11.23 11.40 -7.81
CA ALA A 84 -11.99 11.22 -9.05
C ALA A 84 -11.19 10.61 -10.23
N PRO A 85 -9.98 11.08 -10.59
CA PRO A 85 -9.21 10.45 -11.66
C PRO A 85 -8.76 9.02 -11.32
N ILE A 86 -8.53 8.72 -10.05
CA ILE A 86 -8.15 7.37 -9.59
C ILE A 86 -9.35 6.43 -9.73
N ASP A 87 -10.53 6.84 -9.23
CA ASP A 87 -11.77 6.06 -9.40
C ASP A 87 -12.09 5.84 -10.89
N ALA A 88 -11.99 6.89 -11.72
CA ALA A 88 -12.26 6.79 -13.15
C ALA A 88 -11.31 5.81 -13.85
N THR A 89 -10.02 5.85 -13.51
CA THR A 89 -9.02 4.94 -14.09
C THR A 89 -9.24 3.51 -13.61
N LEU A 90 -9.51 3.32 -12.32
CA LEU A 90 -9.77 2.01 -11.72
C LEU A 90 -11.03 1.36 -12.29
N ASN A 91 -12.13 2.10 -12.35
CA ASN A 91 -13.39 1.61 -12.90
C ASN A 91 -13.24 1.31 -14.39
N GLY A 92 -12.61 2.21 -15.16
CA GLY A 92 -12.35 1.99 -16.57
C GLY A 92 -11.48 0.76 -16.83
N ALA A 93 -10.40 0.57 -16.06
CA ALA A 93 -9.56 -0.63 -16.17
C ALA A 93 -10.32 -1.90 -15.76
N GLY A 94 -11.14 -1.84 -14.70
CA GLY A 94 -11.97 -2.95 -14.26
C GLY A 94 -13.02 -3.34 -15.29
N GLU A 95 -13.74 -2.37 -15.85
CA GLU A 95 -14.73 -2.58 -16.90
C GLU A 95 -14.10 -3.20 -18.15
N VAL A 96 -12.95 -2.70 -18.60
CA VAL A 96 -12.24 -3.27 -19.77
C VAL A 96 -11.81 -4.70 -19.52
N LEU A 97 -11.27 -5.01 -18.33
CA LEU A 97 -10.82 -6.36 -17.99
C LEU A 97 -11.99 -7.34 -17.81
N LEU A 98 -13.15 -6.86 -17.35
CA LEU A 98 -14.34 -7.67 -17.11
C LEU A 98 -15.27 -7.75 -18.33
N ALA A 99 -15.15 -6.85 -19.30
CA ALA A 99 -16.00 -6.82 -20.49
C ALA A 99 -15.78 -8.04 -21.40
N ALA A 100 -14.56 -8.59 -21.42
CA ALA A 100 -14.22 -9.75 -22.23
C ALA A 100 -14.44 -11.06 -21.44
N PRO A 101 -14.98 -12.13 -22.09
CA PRO A 101 -15.04 -13.45 -21.48
C PRO A 101 -13.65 -13.92 -21.02
N SER A 102 -13.59 -14.64 -19.90
CA SER A 102 -12.32 -15.06 -19.28
C SER A 102 -11.36 -15.75 -20.26
N LEU A 103 -11.88 -16.63 -21.12
CA LEU A 103 -11.09 -17.33 -22.13
C LEU A 103 -10.42 -16.39 -23.15
N VAL A 104 -11.06 -15.28 -23.51
CA VAL A 104 -10.50 -14.28 -24.44
C VAL A 104 -9.32 -13.57 -23.78
N VAL A 105 -9.49 -13.16 -22.52
CA VAL A 105 -8.41 -12.50 -21.76
C VAL A 105 -7.23 -13.46 -21.55
N ILE A 106 -7.49 -14.73 -21.22
CA ILE A 106 -6.46 -15.77 -21.09
C ILE A 106 -5.71 -15.95 -22.41
N ALA A 107 -6.41 -15.99 -23.54
CA ALA A 107 -5.77 -16.10 -24.85
C ALA A 107 -4.86 -14.89 -25.14
N ILE A 108 -5.34 -13.67 -24.87
CA ILE A 108 -4.55 -12.44 -25.06
C ILE A 108 -3.31 -12.46 -24.17
N ILE A 109 -3.46 -12.69 -22.87
CA ILE A 109 -2.33 -12.73 -21.92
C ILE A 109 -1.37 -13.87 -22.28
N GLY A 110 -1.88 -15.03 -22.70
CA GLY A 110 -1.09 -16.17 -23.14
C GLY A 110 -0.26 -15.86 -24.39
N LEU A 111 -0.83 -15.16 -25.37
CA LEU A 111 -0.11 -14.72 -26.57
C LEU A 111 0.98 -13.70 -26.23
N LEU A 112 0.69 -12.75 -25.33
CA LEU A 112 1.68 -11.79 -24.86
C LEU A 112 2.83 -12.50 -24.12
N ALA A 113 2.50 -13.44 -23.22
CA ALA A 113 3.50 -14.22 -22.49
C ALA A 113 4.35 -15.08 -23.44
N TRP A 114 3.75 -15.64 -24.50
CA TRP A 114 4.48 -16.36 -25.53
C TRP A 114 5.46 -15.46 -26.29
N GLN A 115 5.07 -14.22 -26.58
CA GLN A 115 5.89 -13.28 -27.37
C GLN A 115 7.06 -12.69 -26.56
N PHE A 116 6.83 -12.37 -25.28
CA PHE A 116 7.79 -11.64 -24.45
C PHE A 116 8.56 -12.51 -23.46
N THR A 117 8.23 -13.80 -23.35
CA THR A 117 8.82 -14.71 -22.36
C THR A 117 9.12 -16.08 -22.97
N THR A 118 9.60 -17.03 -22.16
CA THR A 118 9.86 -18.40 -22.60
C THR A 118 8.55 -19.19 -22.75
N ARG A 119 8.54 -20.18 -23.66
CA ARG A 119 7.38 -21.05 -23.89
C ARG A 119 6.89 -21.75 -22.62
N THR A 120 7.81 -22.09 -21.72
CA THR A 120 7.49 -22.72 -20.43
C THR A 120 6.72 -21.77 -19.51
N LEU A 121 7.14 -20.50 -19.42
CA LEU A 121 6.43 -19.50 -18.64
C LEU A 121 5.08 -19.16 -19.26
N ALA A 122 5.00 -19.02 -20.59
CA ALA A 122 3.75 -18.76 -21.28
C ALA A 122 2.71 -19.86 -21.04
N ALA A 123 3.11 -21.13 -21.17
CA ALA A 123 2.26 -22.27 -20.84
C ALA A 123 1.85 -22.28 -19.36
N GLY A 124 2.80 -21.98 -18.47
CA GLY A 124 2.52 -21.84 -17.03
C GLY A 124 1.51 -20.74 -16.72
N THR A 125 1.61 -19.58 -17.35
CA THR A 125 0.67 -18.46 -17.21
C THR A 125 -0.72 -18.85 -17.67
N VAL A 126 -0.85 -19.47 -18.84
CA VAL A 126 -2.16 -19.93 -19.35
C VAL A 126 -2.78 -20.97 -18.41
N LEU A 127 -2.00 -21.95 -17.95
CA LEU A 127 -2.48 -22.97 -17.00
C LEU A 127 -2.92 -22.34 -15.67
N ALA A 128 -2.15 -21.40 -15.13
CA ALA A 128 -2.49 -20.70 -13.89
C ALA A 128 -3.79 -19.89 -14.03
N LEU A 129 -3.96 -19.15 -15.13
CA LEU A 129 -5.18 -18.37 -15.36
C LEU A 129 -6.41 -19.24 -15.65
N LEU A 130 -6.23 -20.37 -16.33
CA LEU A 130 -7.30 -21.36 -16.50
C LEU A 130 -7.73 -21.94 -15.15
N ALA A 131 -6.78 -22.32 -14.28
CA ALA A 131 -7.08 -22.77 -12.93
C ALA A 131 -7.85 -21.70 -12.14
N LEU A 132 -7.44 -20.44 -12.22
CA LEU A 132 -8.13 -19.30 -11.61
C LEU A 132 -9.57 -19.16 -12.11
N SER A 133 -9.79 -19.30 -13.42
CA SER A 133 -11.13 -19.26 -14.01
C SER A 133 -11.99 -20.45 -13.57
N MET A 134 -11.40 -21.64 -13.38
CA MET A 134 -12.11 -22.83 -12.91
C MET A 134 -12.48 -22.75 -11.41
N LEU A 135 -11.72 -21.99 -10.62
CA LEU A 135 -12.01 -21.72 -9.21
C LEU A 135 -13.16 -20.71 -9.01
N GLY A 136 -13.61 -20.04 -10.07
CA GLY A 136 -14.72 -19.07 -9.99
C GLY A 136 -14.33 -17.70 -9.40
N VAL A 137 -13.05 -17.43 -9.18
CA VAL A 137 -12.53 -16.17 -8.60
C VAL A 137 -12.01 -15.18 -9.66
N TRP A 138 -12.54 -15.29 -10.88
CA TRP A 138 -12.11 -14.48 -12.02
C TRP A 138 -12.38 -12.98 -11.82
N PRO A 139 -13.58 -12.56 -11.37
CA PRO A 139 -13.86 -11.13 -11.15
C PRO A 139 -12.92 -10.49 -10.12
N GLU A 140 -12.67 -11.16 -9.00
CA GLU A 140 -11.80 -10.70 -7.92
C GLU A 140 -10.35 -10.57 -8.41
N ALA A 141 -9.90 -11.50 -9.24
CA ALA A 141 -8.58 -11.43 -9.86
C ALA A 141 -8.43 -10.24 -10.81
N MET A 142 -9.46 -9.93 -11.62
CA MET A 142 -9.45 -8.78 -12.52
C MET A 142 -9.53 -7.45 -11.75
N ILE A 143 -10.29 -7.39 -10.65
CA ILE A 143 -10.30 -6.24 -9.75
C ILE A 143 -8.91 -6.02 -9.14
N THR A 144 -8.27 -7.09 -8.66
CA THR A 144 -6.90 -7.03 -8.13
C THR A 144 -5.91 -6.54 -9.18
N LEU A 145 -6.01 -7.06 -10.41
CA LEU A 145 -5.19 -6.62 -11.52
C LEU A 145 -5.44 -5.13 -11.85
N SER A 146 -6.70 -4.67 -11.83
CA SER A 146 -7.04 -3.26 -12.03
C SER A 146 -6.44 -2.36 -10.94
N LEU A 147 -6.52 -2.76 -9.67
CA LEU A 147 -5.92 -2.04 -8.54
C LEU A 147 -4.41 -1.86 -8.73
N VAL A 148 -3.71 -2.94 -9.11
CA VAL A 148 -2.25 -2.93 -9.32
C VAL A 148 -1.87 -2.09 -10.53
N LEU A 149 -2.54 -2.28 -11.67
CA LEU A 149 -2.25 -1.54 -12.90
C LEU A 149 -2.53 -0.04 -12.72
N THR A 150 -3.63 0.31 -12.06
CA THR A 150 -3.97 1.72 -11.75
C THR A 150 -2.91 2.31 -10.83
N SER A 151 -2.56 1.64 -9.74
CA SER A 151 -1.52 2.10 -8.81
C SER A 151 -0.19 2.33 -9.52
N LEU A 152 0.24 1.35 -10.34
CA LEU A 152 1.48 1.45 -11.11
C LEU A 152 1.43 2.60 -12.12
N ALA A 153 0.32 2.80 -12.82
CA ALA A 153 0.17 3.89 -13.78
C ALA A 153 0.36 5.26 -13.11
N PHE A 154 -0.29 5.49 -11.96
CA PHE A 154 -0.10 6.73 -11.20
C PHE A 154 1.32 6.85 -10.61
N CYS A 155 1.91 5.75 -10.14
CA CYS A 155 3.32 5.74 -9.74
C CYS A 155 4.24 6.16 -10.89
N LEU A 156 4.01 5.72 -12.13
CA LEU A 156 4.79 6.12 -13.29
C LEU A 156 4.60 7.60 -13.61
N VAL A 157 3.35 8.06 -13.64
CA VAL A 157 2.99 9.45 -13.97
C VAL A 157 3.58 10.44 -12.96
N ILE A 158 3.62 10.08 -11.68
CA ILE A 158 4.11 10.97 -10.62
C ILE A 158 5.60 10.73 -10.35
N GLY A 159 5.99 9.46 -10.22
CA GLY A 159 7.32 9.04 -9.78
C GLY A 159 8.43 9.27 -10.81
N LEU A 160 8.16 9.09 -12.11
CA LEU A 160 9.16 9.37 -13.15
C LEU A 160 9.52 10.86 -13.22
N PRO A 161 8.55 11.80 -13.35
CA PRO A 161 8.89 13.23 -13.34
C PRO A 161 9.56 13.67 -12.05
N LEU A 162 9.11 13.15 -10.91
CA LEU A 162 9.70 13.47 -9.62
C LEU A 162 11.15 12.98 -9.53
N GLY A 163 11.43 11.75 -9.98
CA GLY A 163 12.79 11.21 -10.05
C GLY A 163 13.71 12.01 -10.96
N ILE A 164 13.21 12.45 -12.13
CA ILE A 164 13.93 13.32 -13.06
C ILE A 164 14.22 14.69 -12.41
N LEU A 165 13.25 15.28 -11.72
CA LEU A 165 13.42 16.56 -11.03
C LEU A 165 14.49 16.46 -9.94
N LEU A 166 14.47 15.39 -9.14
CA LEU A 166 15.48 15.14 -8.09
C LEU A 166 16.88 14.89 -8.65
N ALA A 167 16.97 14.30 -9.85
CA ALA A 167 18.25 14.12 -10.55
C ALA A 167 18.89 15.46 -10.95
N SER A 168 18.07 16.47 -11.25
CA SER A 168 18.54 17.78 -11.67
C SER A 168 19.01 18.69 -10.53
N SER A 169 18.65 18.41 -9.28
CA SER A 169 18.94 19.30 -8.14
C SER A 169 19.24 18.54 -6.83
N ASP A 170 20.46 18.73 -6.31
CA ASP A 170 20.88 18.17 -5.02
C ASP A 170 20.05 18.70 -3.85
N ARG A 171 19.63 19.97 -3.94
CA ARG A 171 18.76 20.59 -2.93
C ARG A 171 17.39 19.91 -2.91
N ALA A 172 16.78 19.70 -4.08
CA ALA A 172 15.50 19.01 -4.19
C ALA A 172 15.60 17.58 -3.64
N GLN A 173 16.67 16.86 -3.96
CA GLN A 173 16.92 15.54 -3.41
C GLN A 173 17.04 15.54 -1.88
N ASN A 174 17.81 16.46 -1.30
CA ASN A 174 18.03 16.50 0.15
C ASN A 174 16.76 16.87 0.91
N ILE A 175 15.90 17.73 0.35
CA ILE A 175 14.62 18.11 0.95
C ILE A 175 13.59 16.98 0.85
N LEU A 176 13.52 16.30 -0.30
CA LEU A 176 12.47 15.32 -0.55
C LEU A 176 12.81 13.89 -0.07
N ARG A 177 14.09 13.57 0.13
CA ARG A 177 14.53 12.26 0.59
C ARG A 177 13.87 11.85 1.93
N PRO A 178 13.81 12.69 2.98
CA PRO A 178 13.14 12.33 4.23
C PRO A 178 11.66 11.97 4.04
N LEU A 179 10.96 12.67 3.14
CA LEU A 179 9.57 12.37 2.81
C LEU A 179 9.44 11.00 2.14
N LEU A 180 10.28 10.70 1.15
CA LEU A 180 10.31 9.40 0.48
C LEU A 180 10.68 8.24 1.43
N ASP A 181 11.53 8.52 2.42
CA ASP A 181 11.91 7.54 3.45
C ASP A 181 10.74 7.32 4.43
N ALA A 182 10.02 8.37 4.83
CA ALA A 182 8.80 8.26 5.67
C ALA A 182 7.69 7.47 4.97
N MET A 183 7.48 7.71 3.67
CA MET A 183 6.52 6.98 2.84
C MET A 183 6.72 5.46 2.86
N GLN A 184 7.98 4.98 2.95
CA GLN A 184 8.30 3.55 2.96
C GLN A 184 8.43 2.94 4.36
N THR A 185 8.79 3.74 5.37
CA THR A 185 9.12 3.23 6.70
C THR A 185 7.93 3.25 7.66
N THR A 186 6.95 4.11 7.41
CA THR A 186 5.73 4.16 8.22
C THR A 186 4.83 2.95 7.91
N PRO A 187 4.35 2.23 8.93
CA PRO A 187 3.50 1.05 8.72
C PRO A 187 2.21 1.39 7.96
N ALA A 188 1.82 0.49 7.06
CA ALA A 188 0.64 0.64 6.20
C ALA A 188 -0.65 0.99 6.96
N PHE A 189 -0.91 0.35 8.10
CA PHE A 189 -2.11 0.60 8.91
C PHE A 189 -2.16 2.01 9.50
N VAL A 190 -1.01 2.64 9.72
CA VAL A 190 -0.93 4.03 10.20
C VAL A 190 -1.38 5.00 9.11
N TYR A 191 -1.05 4.73 7.83
CA TYR A 191 -1.51 5.52 6.69
C TYR A 191 -3.00 5.35 6.41
N LEU A 192 -3.53 4.17 6.71
CA LEU A 192 -4.88 3.77 6.35
C LEU A 192 -5.94 4.64 7.04
N VAL A 193 -5.79 4.92 8.34
CA VAL A 193 -6.75 5.70 9.13
C VAL A 193 -7.02 7.09 8.50
N PRO A 194 -6.02 7.97 8.30
CA PRO A 194 -6.27 9.27 7.71
C PRO A 194 -6.74 9.18 6.25
N VAL A 195 -6.25 8.20 5.47
CA VAL A 195 -6.69 8.03 4.07
C VAL A 195 -8.18 7.68 4.01
N VAL A 196 -8.66 6.77 4.84
CA VAL A 196 -10.09 6.42 4.89
C VAL A 196 -10.94 7.61 5.37
N MET A 197 -10.47 8.39 6.34
CA MET A 197 -11.18 9.59 6.79
C MET A 197 -11.32 10.65 5.69
N LEU A 198 -10.26 10.86 4.89
CA LEU A 198 -10.23 11.89 3.85
C LEU A 198 -10.93 11.45 2.56
N PHE A 199 -10.67 10.23 2.12
CA PHE A 199 -11.11 9.72 0.82
C PHE A 199 -12.36 8.83 0.91
N GLY A 200 -12.70 8.32 2.10
CA GLY A 200 -13.79 7.36 2.32
C GLY A 200 -13.33 5.91 2.25
N ILE A 201 -14.29 4.99 2.19
CA ILE A 201 -14.07 3.55 2.07
C ILE A 201 -14.13 3.14 0.58
N GLY A 202 -13.42 2.08 0.22
CA GLY A 202 -13.47 1.45 -1.10
C GLY A 202 -12.12 1.26 -1.78
N ASN A 203 -12.17 0.84 -3.04
CA ASN A 203 -10.99 0.48 -3.84
C ASN A 203 -10.01 1.64 -4.08
N ALA A 204 -10.49 2.86 -4.37
CA ALA A 204 -9.61 4.00 -4.65
C ALA A 204 -8.72 4.44 -3.46
N PRO A 205 -9.22 4.54 -2.22
CA PRO A 205 -8.38 4.67 -1.04
C PRO A 205 -7.25 3.62 -0.98
N GLY A 206 -7.58 2.36 -1.29
CA GLY A 206 -6.61 1.28 -1.40
C GLY A 206 -5.49 1.54 -2.44
N VAL A 207 -5.86 2.05 -3.62
CA VAL A 207 -4.92 2.50 -4.65
C VAL A 207 -4.03 3.64 -4.14
N ILE A 208 -4.60 4.61 -3.43
CA ILE A 208 -3.85 5.76 -2.89
C ILE A 208 -2.77 5.29 -1.92
N VAL A 209 -3.11 4.45 -0.95
CA VAL A 209 -2.12 3.90 -0.01
C VAL A 209 -1.05 3.11 -0.75
N THR A 210 -1.45 2.34 -1.76
CA THR A 210 -0.53 1.58 -2.62
C THR A 210 0.43 2.48 -3.37
N ILE A 211 -0.03 3.59 -3.94
CA ILE A 211 0.81 4.59 -4.61
C ILE A 211 1.81 5.18 -3.62
N VAL A 212 1.35 5.61 -2.44
CA VAL A 212 2.22 6.20 -1.41
C VAL A 212 3.36 5.25 -1.06
N PHE A 213 3.07 3.96 -0.92
CA PHE A 213 4.07 2.97 -0.55
C PHE A 213 4.99 2.56 -1.70
N ALA A 214 4.46 2.44 -2.92
CA ALA A 214 5.20 1.93 -4.08
C ALA A 214 5.97 2.99 -4.88
N LEU A 215 5.61 4.28 -4.75
CA LEU A 215 6.23 5.38 -5.49
C LEU A 215 7.72 5.62 -5.17
N PRO A 216 8.17 5.59 -3.90
CA PRO A 216 9.54 5.94 -3.53
C PRO A 216 10.67 5.16 -4.23
N PRO A 217 10.65 3.82 -4.39
CA PRO A 217 11.70 3.11 -5.11
C PRO A 217 11.82 3.54 -6.58
N LEU A 218 10.69 3.80 -7.26
CA LEU A 218 10.70 4.31 -8.63
C LEU A 218 11.37 5.69 -8.71
N VAL A 219 11.01 6.62 -7.82
CA VAL A 219 11.63 7.95 -7.76
C VAL A 219 13.14 7.83 -7.53
N ARG A 220 13.53 6.98 -6.57
CA ARG A 220 14.92 6.82 -6.17
C ARG A 220 15.78 6.19 -7.26
N LEU A 221 15.28 5.14 -7.91
CA LEU A 221 16.01 4.46 -8.98
C LEU A 221 16.02 5.25 -10.29
N THR A 222 15.00 6.09 -10.53
CA THR A 222 15.03 7.07 -11.63
C THR A 222 16.08 8.15 -11.38
N ASN A 223 16.08 8.73 -10.18
CA ASN A 223 17.08 9.73 -9.77
C ASN A 223 18.50 9.16 -9.87
N LEU A 224 18.73 7.98 -9.31
CA LEU A 224 20.01 7.29 -9.35
C LEU A 224 20.48 7.02 -10.78
N GLY A 225 19.59 6.47 -11.61
CA GLY A 225 19.90 6.11 -13.00
C GLY A 225 20.36 7.31 -13.83
N ILE A 226 19.69 8.46 -13.67
CA ILE A 226 20.05 9.68 -14.41
C ILE A 226 21.38 10.25 -13.91
N ARG A 227 21.62 10.27 -12.59
CA ARG A 227 22.86 10.77 -12.00
C ARG A 227 24.09 9.90 -12.28
N GLN A 228 23.89 8.60 -12.52
CA GLN A 228 24.96 7.65 -12.83
C GLN A 228 25.37 7.65 -14.31
N VAL A 229 24.70 8.43 -15.16
CA VAL A 229 25.12 8.61 -16.56
C VAL A 229 26.51 9.24 -16.58
N ARG A 230 27.43 8.64 -17.34
CA ARG A 230 28.83 9.06 -17.34
C ARG A 230 28.98 10.52 -17.79
N PRO A 231 29.79 11.34 -17.09
CA PRO A 231 29.97 12.76 -17.44
C PRO A 231 30.55 12.99 -18.83
N ASP A 232 31.43 12.12 -19.31
CA ASP A 232 32.07 12.23 -20.62
C ASP A 232 31.07 12.13 -21.79
N LEU A 233 30.05 11.27 -21.66
CA LEU A 233 28.94 11.20 -22.61
C LEU A 233 28.09 12.48 -22.61
N ILE A 234 27.94 13.11 -21.44
CA ILE A 234 27.20 14.36 -21.28
C ILE A 234 27.97 15.53 -21.90
N GLU A 235 29.28 15.61 -21.66
CA GLU A 235 30.17 16.62 -22.22
C GLU A 235 30.28 16.48 -23.74
N ALA A 236 30.40 15.25 -24.26
CA ALA A 236 30.39 14.98 -25.68
C ALA A 236 29.08 15.45 -26.33
N ALA A 237 27.92 15.06 -25.77
CA ALA A 237 26.63 15.48 -26.29
C ALA A 237 26.46 17.02 -26.30
N ARG A 238 26.94 17.70 -25.25
CA ARG A 238 26.95 19.18 -25.22
C ARG A 238 27.87 19.79 -26.26
N ALA A 239 29.04 19.20 -26.52
CA ALA A 239 29.96 19.65 -27.56
C ALA A 239 29.35 19.53 -28.98
N TYR A 240 28.47 18.54 -29.19
CA TYR A 240 27.67 18.42 -30.42
C TYR A 240 26.42 19.32 -30.46
N GLY A 241 26.26 20.23 -29.48
CA GLY A 241 25.17 21.22 -29.47
C GLY A 241 23.84 20.73 -28.90
N ALA A 242 23.82 19.62 -28.15
CA ALA A 242 22.59 19.12 -27.55
C ALA A 242 22.01 20.11 -26.53
N SER A 243 20.75 20.50 -26.71
CA SER A 243 20.01 21.28 -25.71
C SER A 243 19.74 20.47 -24.43
N PRO A 244 19.45 21.10 -23.28
CA PRO A 244 19.15 20.38 -22.04
C PRO A 244 18.04 19.31 -22.19
N TRP A 245 17.01 19.63 -22.99
CA TRP A 245 15.93 18.69 -23.28
C TRP A 245 16.38 17.52 -24.16
N GLN A 246 17.22 17.77 -25.17
CA GLN A 246 17.81 16.72 -25.99
C GLN A 246 18.77 15.85 -25.17
N LEU A 247 19.59 16.45 -24.31
CA LEU A 247 20.47 15.74 -23.40
C LEU A 247 19.69 14.83 -22.45
N LEU A 248 18.58 15.29 -21.89
CA LEU A 248 17.73 14.46 -21.04
C LEU A 248 17.08 13.33 -21.82
N THR A 249 16.37 13.63 -22.90
CA THR A 249 15.53 12.64 -23.61
C THR A 249 16.29 11.69 -24.52
N ARG A 250 17.42 12.12 -25.11
CA ARG A 250 18.19 11.33 -26.09
C ARG A 250 19.43 10.67 -25.50
N VAL A 251 19.94 11.15 -24.37
CA VAL A 251 21.18 10.64 -23.76
C VAL A 251 20.91 10.08 -22.37
N GLN A 252 20.49 10.92 -21.43
CA GLN A 252 20.36 10.50 -20.03
C GLN A 252 19.25 9.46 -19.83
N PHE A 253 18.05 9.72 -20.34
CA PHE A 253 16.89 8.85 -20.13
C PHE A 253 17.12 7.45 -20.73
N PRO A 254 17.57 7.27 -21.99
CA PRO A 254 17.88 5.95 -22.53
C PRO A 254 18.97 5.20 -21.75
N LEU A 255 20.02 5.90 -21.32
CA LEU A 255 21.11 5.28 -20.54
C LEU A 255 20.69 4.93 -19.11
N ALA A 256 19.72 5.65 -18.54
CA ALA A 256 19.14 5.40 -17.23
C ALA A 256 18.05 4.32 -17.23
N MET A 257 17.56 3.89 -18.40
CA MET A 257 16.46 2.93 -18.53
C MET A 257 16.62 1.65 -17.69
N PRO A 258 17.81 1.00 -17.61
CA PRO A 258 17.96 -0.20 -16.79
C PRO A 258 17.63 0.04 -15.31
N SER A 259 18.05 1.19 -14.76
CA SER A 259 17.75 1.58 -13.38
C SER A 259 16.28 1.95 -13.21
N ILE A 260 15.72 2.70 -14.16
CA ILE A 260 14.29 3.05 -14.16
C ILE A 260 13.42 1.78 -14.18
N MET A 261 13.73 0.82 -15.06
CA MET A 261 13.00 -0.45 -15.14
C MET A 261 13.11 -1.27 -13.85
N ALA A 262 14.26 -1.24 -13.17
CA ALA A 262 14.38 -1.85 -11.84
C ALA A 262 13.44 -1.17 -10.83
N GLY A 263 13.28 0.15 -10.89
CA GLY A 263 12.33 0.91 -10.07
C GLY A 263 10.88 0.59 -10.37
N ILE A 264 10.53 0.45 -11.65
CA ILE A 264 9.19 0.01 -12.08
C ILE A 264 8.90 -1.38 -11.55
N ASN A 265 9.83 -2.31 -11.68
CA ASN A 265 9.68 -3.68 -11.19
C ASN A 265 9.50 -3.71 -9.66
N GLN A 266 10.27 -2.94 -8.91
CA GLN A 266 10.09 -2.83 -7.45
C GLN A 266 8.72 -2.24 -7.09
N SER A 267 8.28 -1.20 -7.79
CA SER A 267 6.98 -0.58 -7.55
C SER A 267 5.82 -1.53 -7.86
N LEU A 268 5.94 -2.35 -8.91
CA LEU A 268 4.98 -3.39 -9.24
C LEU A 268 4.92 -4.46 -8.15
N MET A 269 6.07 -4.95 -7.69
CA MET A 269 6.15 -5.96 -6.61
C MET A 269 5.54 -5.44 -5.31
N LEU A 270 5.87 -4.21 -4.90
CA LEU A 270 5.30 -3.58 -3.71
C LEU A 270 3.80 -3.31 -3.87
N SER A 271 3.37 -2.92 -5.07
CA SER A 271 1.94 -2.71 -5.35
C SER A 271 1.14 -3.99 -5.19
N LEU A 272 1.66 -5.13 -5.67
CA LEU A 272 1.04 -6.44 -5.47
C LEU A 272 0.96 -6.83 -3.99
N SER A 273 2.03 -6.61 -3.22
CA SER A 273 2.02 -6.89 -1.78
C SER A 273 1.05 -5.98 -1.01
N MET A 274 0.98 -4.71 -1.38
CA MET A 274 0.17 -3.72 -0.67
C MET A 274 -1.33 -3.84 -0.97
N VAL A 275 -1.68 -4.37 -2.14
CA VAL A 275 -3.08 -4.56 -2.55
C VAL A 275 -3.87 -5.45 -1.58
N VAL A 276 -3.19 -6.38 -0.91
CA VAL A 276 -3.80 -7.24 0.12
C VAL A 276 -4.26 -6.41 1.31
N ILE A 277 -3.45 -5.43 1.75
CA ILE A 277 -3.83 -4.53 2.84
C ILE A 277 -4.95 -3.59 2.37
N ALA A 278 -4.87 -3.11 1.12
CA ALA A 278 -5.93 -2.32 0.52
C ALA A 278 -7.28 -3.06 0.48
N SER A 279 -7.30 -4.38 0.24
CA SER A 279 -8.54 -5.16 0.27
C SER A 279 -9.20 -5.29 1.65
N MET A 280 -8.49 -4.99 2.75
CA MET A 280 -9.08 -5.00 4.10
C MET A 280 -10.00 -3.80 4.36
N ILE A 281 -9.92 -2.76 3.51
CA ILE A 281 -10.69 -1.51 3.62
C ILE A 281 -11.54 -1.20 2.39
N ALA A 282 -11.47 -2.07 1.38
CA ALA A 282 -12.27 -1.96 0.18
C ALA A 282 -13.67 -2.51 0.45
#